data_AF-A0A9W5XJ47-F1
#
_entry.id   AF-A0A9W5XJ47-F1
#
_cell.length_a   1.000
_cell.length_b   1.000
_cell.length_c   1.000
_cell.angle_alpha   90.00
_cell.angle_beta   90.00
_cell.angle_gamma   90.00
#
_symmetry.space_group_name_H-M   'P 1'
#
loop_
_entity.id
_entity.type
_entity.pdbx_description
1 polymer ?
#
loop_
_entity_poly.entity_id
_entity_poly.type
_entity_poly.pdbx_seq_one_letter_code
_entity_poly.pdbx_strand_id
1 'polypeptide(L)'
;MNRDRPAVGDRFRRFRAGRRGGEELAVPPAEFTSYYGRPILKPPVWTWEIAAYLFTGGLAAGSSLLAAGGQLTGRAGVRRAGRFAALAAVTASAGLLVKDLGRPERFHHMLRVAKPTSPMSVGTWILAGYGPAAGLAAVAEVAPLLPTRGPLGLARRALPPVGRAAGLAAAVAAPALGTYTAVLLADTAVPSWHEAYADLPFVFAGSALASGAGVGLLAVPPAQAGPARRMAVAGAGLELFGAHRVETRLGLLGEPYRTGRPGRLLRAGRALTVAGVAGAVLGRRSRLVSAVSGAALLAASVATRFGVFHAGVASARDPKYTVLPQRARLDRRAADPGR
;
A
#
# COMPACT_ATOMS: atom_id res chain seq x y z
N MET A 1 -15.88 -25.48 -37.60
CA MET A 1 -14.81 -25.72 -38.58
C MET A 1 -14.43 -24.39 -39.22
N ASN A 2 -13.40 -23.70 -38.73
CA ASN A 2 -12.63 -22.68 -39.47
C ASN A 2 -11.34 -22.40 -38.68
N ARG A 3 -10.36 -23.31 -38.80
CA ARG A 3 -9.03 -23.24 -38.16
C ARG A 3 -8.00 -22.94 -39.24
N ASP A 4 -7.96 -21.72 -39.79
CA ASP A 4 -6.87 -21.32 -40.70
C ASP A 4 -6.68 -19.80 -40.71
N ARG A 5 -6.37 -19.23 -39.55
CA ARG A 5 -5.69 -17.93 -39.49
C ARG A 5 -4.31 -18.14 -38.89
N PRO A 6 -3.23 -18.07 -39.67
CA PRO A 6 -1.89 -18.21 -39.12
C PRO A 6 -1.63 -17.07 -38.13
N ALA A 7 -1.04 -17.42 -36.98
CA ALA A 7 -0.59 -16.46 -35.99
C ALA A 7 0.36 -15.45 -36.67
N VAL A 8 0.28 -14.17 -36.30
CA VAL A 8 1.03 -13.07 -36.93
C VAL A 8 2.55 -13.32 -36.95
N GLY A 9 3.08 -14.16 -36.04
CA GLY A 9 4.48 -14.59 -36.02
C GLY A 9 4.91 -15.52 -37.17
N ASP A 10 4.00 -16.33 -37.73
CA ASP A 10 4.35 -17.30 -38.77
C ASP A 10 4.57 -16.67 -40.15
N ARG A 11 3.92 -15.52 -40.41
CA ARG A 11 4.16 -14.74 -41.64
C ARG A 11 5.56 -14.14 -41.69
N PHE A 12 6.14 -13.79 -40.54
CA PHE A 12 7.52 -13.28 -40.46
C PHE A 12 8.56 -14.39 -40.60
N ARG A 13 8.25 -15.64 -40.19
CA ARG A 13 9.17 -16.79 -40.35
C ARG A 13 9.38 -17.17 -41.81
N ARG A 14 8.32 -17.18 -42.64
CA ARG A 14 8.45 -17.51 -44.08
C ARG A 14 9.27 -16.49 -44.86
N PHE A 15 9.28 -15.22 -44.46
CA PHE A 15 10.15 -14.22 -45.09
C PHE A 15 11.65 -14.44 -44.84
N ARG A 16 12.01 -15.16 -43.76
CA ARG A 16 13.41 -15.42 -43.40
C ARG A 16 14.00 -16.64 -44.12
N ALA A 17 13.17 -17.59 -44.56
CA ALA A 17 13.62 -18.84 -45.18
C ALA A 17 13.94 -18.73 -46.69
N GLY A 18 13.56 -17.63 -47.34
CA GLY A 18 13.66 -17.47 -48.80
C GLY A 18 14.83 -16.65 -49.35
N ARG A 19 15.78 -16.20 -48.52
CA ARG A 19 16.94 -15.39 -48.96
C ARG A 19 18.26 -16.09 -48.66
N ARG A 20 18.60 -17.08 -49.48
CA ARG A 20 19.99 -17.48 -49.74
C ARG A 20 20.33 -16.97 -51.14
N GLY A 21 20.97 -15.79 -51.23
CA GLY A 21 21.46 -15.28 -52.53
C GLY A 21 21.22 -13.79 -52.82
N GLY A 22 21.27 -12.92 -51.82
CA GLY A 22 21.28 -11.46 -52.03
C GLY A 22 22.05 -10.80 -50.90
N GLU A 23 22.90 -9.84 -51.25
CA GLU A 23 23.85 -9.12 -50.38
C GLU A 23 23.39 -8.99 -48.93
N GLU A 24 24.29 -9.38 -48.03
CA GLU A 24 24.13 -9.23 -46.59
C GLU A 24 23.98 -7.72 -46.31
N LEU A 25 22.73 -7.26 -46.18
CA LEU A 25 22.42 -5.86 -45.86
C LEU A 25 23.22 -5.50 -44.60
N ALA A 26 24.25 -4.67 -44.77
CA ALA A 26 25.15 -4.17 -43.73
C ALA A 26 24.46 -3.18 -42.76
N VAL A 27 23.17 -3.36 -42.54
CA VAL A 27 22.41 -2.64 -41.52
C VAL A 27 22.43 -3.53 -40.28
N PRO A 28 23.11 -3.10 -39.19
CA PRO A 28 23.02 -3.80 -37.92
C PRO A 28 21.54 -4.05 -37.59
N PRO A 29 21.16 -5.25 -37.10
CA PRO A 29 19.77 -5.52 -36.75
C PRO A 29 19.28 -4.42 -35.82
N ALA A 30 18.23 -3.71 -36.24
CA ALA A 30 17.74 -2.55 -35.50
C ALA A 30 17.39 -2.94 -34.06
N GLU A 31 18.10 -2.37 -33.10
CA GLU A 31 17.78 -2.48 -31.68
C GLU A 31 16.52 -1.66 -31.40
N PHE A 32 15.36 -2.26 -31.63
CA PHE A 32 14.08 -1.66 -31.32
C PHE A 32 13.86 -1.60 -29.80
N THR A 33 14.40 -0.57 -29.17
CA THR A 33 14.29 -0.33 -27.71
C THR A 33 12.87 0.07 -27.31
N SER A 34 12.15 0.83 -28.16
CA SER A 34 10.76 1.24 -27.93
C SER A 34 10.08 1.82 -29.18
N TYR A 35 8.75 2.01 -29.15
CA TYR A 35 8.02 2.75 -30.17
C TYR A 35 8.30 4.25 -30.03
N TYR A 36 9.35 4.73 -30.70
CA TYR A 36 9.79 6.13 -30.72
C TYR A 36 10.06 6.77 -29.34
N GLY A 37 10.48 5.98 -28.34
CA GLY A 37 10.70 6.50 -26.98
C GLY A 37 9.42 6.92 -26.25
N ARG A 38 8.23 6.66 -26.81
CA ARG A 38 6.96 7.07 -26.22
C ARG A 38 6.41 6.00 -25.26
N PRO A 39 5.73 6.40 -24.18
CA PRO A 39 5.03 5.46 -23.31
C PRO A 39 4.05 4.60 -24.10
N ILE A 40 4.12 3.29 -23.94
CA ILE A 40 3.15 2.33 -24.54
C ILE A 40 1.88 2.29 -23.71
N LEU A 41 2.02 2.41 -22.39
CA LEU A 41 0.91 2.45 -21.45
C LEU A 41 0.47 3.90 -21.24
N LYS A 42 -0.83 4.11 -21.06
CA LYS A 42 -1.33 5.37 -20.51
C LYS A 42 -0.83 5.48 -19.07
N PRO A 43 -0.01 6.50 -18.72
CA PRO A 43 0.47 6.65 -17.37
C PRO A 43 -0.72 6.88 -16.41
N PRO A 44 -0.62 6.42 -15.14
CA PRO A 44 -1.64 6.72 -14.15
C PRO A 44 -1.84 8.23 -14.03
N VAL A 45 -3.10 8.66 -14.07
CA VAL A 45 -3.49 10.08 -13.92
C VAL A 45 -3.66 10.49 -12.44
N TRP A 46 -3.41 9.56 -11.53
CA TRP A 46 -3.49 9.79 -10.09
C TRP A 46 -2.52 10.88 -9.63
N THR A 47 -3.01 11.73 -8.75
CA THR A 47 -2.25 12.80 -8.13
C THR A 47 -1.73 12.36 -6.76
N TRP A 48 -1.16 13.28 -5.98
CA TRP A 48 -0.55 12.98 -4.69
C TRP A 48 -1.58 12.50 -3.65
N GLU A 49 -2.86 12.82 -3.85
CA GLU A 49 -3.99 12.41 -3.03
C GLU A 49 -4.05 10.89 -2.87
N ILE A 50 -3.79 10.13 -3.94
CA ILE A 50 -3.75 8.67 -3.87
C ILE A 50 -2.60 8.20 -2.99
N ALA A 51 -1.39 8.72 -3.16
CA ALA A 51 -0.26 8.36 -2.29
C ALA A 51 -0.52 8.70 -0.81
N ALA A 52 -1.17 9.83 -0.54
CA ALA A 52 -1.59 10.21 0.81
C ALA A 52 -2.69 9.26 1.35
N TYR A 53 -3.64 8.85 0.52
CA TYR A 53 -4.67 7.87 0.84
C TYR A 53 -4.07 6.50 1.18
N LEU A 54 -3.07 6.03 0.42
CA LEU A 54 -2.35 4.79 0.71
C LEU A 54 -1.72 4.82 2.12
N PHE A 55 -1.21 5.98 2.52
CA PHE A 55 -0.67 6.19 3.86
C PHE A 55 -1.78 6.25 4.92
N THR A 56 -2.81 7.08 4.75
CA THR A 56 -3.85 7.26 5.76
C THR A 56 -4.68 6.00 5.97
N GLY A 57 -4.95 5.21 4.92
CA GLY A 57 -5.56 3.88 5.04
C GLY A 57 -4.69 2.91 5.85
N GLY A 58 -3.37 2.89 5.61
CA GLY A 58 -2.42 2.09 6.38
C GLY A 58 -2.31 2.54 7.84
N LEU A 59 -2.25 3.84 8.09
CA LEU A 59 -2.26 4.44 9.43
C LEU A 59 -3.53 4.08 10.19
N ALA A 60 -4.69 4.10 9.52
CA ALA A 60 -5.96 3.71 10.12
C ALA A 60 -5.93 2.23 10.55
N ALA A 61 -5.53 1.34 9.63
CA ALA A 61 -5.39 -0.08 9.89
C ALA A 61 -4.45 -0.37 11.08
N GLY A 62 -3.24 0.20 11.06
CA GLY A 62 -2.28 0.06 12.15
C GLY A 62 -2.85 0.57 13.47
N SER A 63 -3.45 1.76 13.48
CA SER A 63 -4.00 2.36 14.70
C SER A 63 -5.14 1.53 15.31
N SER A 64 -5.98 0.89 14.48
CA SER A 64 -7.02 -0.03 14.95
C SER A 64 -6.45 -1.32 15.56
N LEU A 65 -5.39 -1.89 14.97
CA LEU A 65 -4.69 -3.04 15.56
C LEU A 65 -4.04 -2.68 16.90
N LEU A 66 -3.38 -1.52 16.98
CA LEU A 66 -2.83 -0.99 18.22
C LEU A 66 -3.94 -0.80 19.27
N ALA A 67 -5.08 -0.23 18.86
CA ALA A 67 -6.21 0.00 19.75
C ALA A 67 -6.80 -1.30 20.31
N ALA A 68 -6.97 -2.32 19.47
CA ALA A 68 -7.43 -3.64 19.89
C ALA A 68 -6.44 -4.29 20.87
N GLY A 69 -5.14 -4.21 20.60
CA GLY A 69 -4.11 -4.66 21.56
C GLY A 69 -4.18 -3.91 22.88
N GLY A 70 -4.41 -2.59 22.84
CA GLY A 70 -4.64 -1.77 24.02
C GLY A 70 -5.89 -2.20 24.80
N GLN A 71 -6.98 -2.53 24.11
CA GLN A 71 -8.21 -3.02 24.70
C GLN A 71 -8.04 -4.38 25.38
N LEU A 72 -7.46 -5.35 24.68
CA LEU A 72 -7.27 -6.71 25.17
C LEU A 72 -6.29 -6.80 26.33
N THR A 73 -5.38 -5.82 26.44
CA THR A 73 -4.37 -5.78 27.51
C THR A 73 -4.65 -4.75 28.60
N GLY A 74 -5.86 -4.17 28.64
CA GLY A 74 -6.26 -3.23 29.70
C GLY A 74 -5.57 -1.86 29.64
N ARG A 75 -4.91 -1.49 28.54
CA ARG A 75 -4.19 -0.22 28.36
C ARG A 75 -5.09 0.83 27.71
N ALA A 76 -5.91 1.49 28.53
CA ALA A 76 -6.89 2.47 28.07
C ALA A 76 -6.29 3.63 27.25
N GLY A 77 -5.10 4.12 27.62
CA GLY A 77 -4.41 5.19 26.88
C GLY A 77 -4.03 4.77 25.44
N VAL A 78 -3.48 3.55 25.29
CA VAL A 78 -3.16 2.97 23.99
C VAL A 78 -4.43 2.76 23.15
N ARG A 79 -5.47 2.20 23.76
CA ARG A 79 -6.78 1.98 23.12
C ARG A 79 -7.35 3.28 22.56
N ARG A 80 -7.42 4.32 23.39
CA ARG A 80 -8.01 5.62 23.04
C ARG A 80 -7.20 6.32 21.93
N ALA A 81 -5.88 6.35 22.07
CA ALA A 81 -5.00 6.94 21.05
C ALA A 81 -5.18 6.26 19.68
N GLY A 82 -5.16 4.92 19.66
CA GLY A 82 -5.35 4.17 18.43
C GLY A 82 -6.73 4.38 17.80
N ARG A 83 -7.81 4.43 18.60
CA ARG A 83 -9.17 4.67 18.07
C ARG A 83 -9.34 6.07 17.45
N PHE A 84 -8.84 7.11 18.11
CA PHE A 84 -8.92 8.46 17.55
C PHE A 84 -8.04 8.63 16.32
N ALA A 85 -6.82 8.06 16.32
CA ALA A 85 -5.97 8.07 15.14
C ALA A 85 -6.59 7.27 13.98
N ALA A 86 -7.21 6.12 14.27
CA ALA A 86 -7.92 5.32 13.28
C ALA A 86 -9.08 6.07 12.65
N LEU A 87 -9.90 6.75 13.45
CA LEU A 87 -10.99 7.59 12.96
C LEU A 87 -10.47 8.75 12.12
N ALA A 88 -9.49 9.52 12.62
CA ALA A 88 -8.93 10.64 11.88
C ALA A 88 -8.33 10.19 10.53
N ALA A 89 -7.58 9.08 10.54
CA ALA A 89 -6.94 8.55 9.36
C ALA A 89 -7.94 7.98 8.35
N VAL A 90 -8.99 7.27 8.77
CA VAL A 90 -10.02 6.76 7.84
C VAL A 90 -10.88 7.87 7.25
N THR A 91 -11.20 8.91 8.04
CA THR A 91 -11.90 10.09 7.52
C THR A 91 -11.04 10.82 6.49
N ALA A 92 -9.75 11.02 6.77
CA ALA A 92 -8.82 11.59 5.81
C ALA A 92 -8.70 10.71 4.55
N SER A 93 -8.60 9.39 4.72
CA SER A 93 -8.57 8.41 3.63
C SER A 93 -9.81 8.51 2.74
N ALA A 94 -11.01 8.57 3.32
CA ALA A 94 -12.26 8.72 2.57
C ALA A 94 -12.31 10.07 1.83
N GLY A 95 -11.94 11.18 2.49
CA GLY A 95 -11.91 12.51 1.88
C GLY A 95 -10.94 12.61 0.70
N LEU A 96 -9.73 12.06 0.85
CA LEU A 96 -8.73 12.02 -0.23
C LEU A 96 -9.21 11.17 -1.42
N LEU A 97 -9.83 10.03 -1.16
CA LEU A 97 -10.38 9.16 -2.20
C LEU A 97 -11.51 9.84 -2.97
N VAL A 98 -12.45 10.50 -2.26
CA VAL A 98 -13.56 11.23 -2.87
C VAL A 98 -13.04 12.43 -3.68
N LYS A 99 -12.02 13.13 -3.20
CA LYS A 99 -11.40 14.26 -3.90
C LYS A 99 -10.71 13.84 -5.21
N ASP A 100 -10.09 12.65 -5.24
CA ASP A 100 -9.46 12.11 -6.45
C ASP A 100 -10.50 11.68 -7.51
N LEU A 101 -11.76 11.48 -7.11
CA LEU A 101 -12.83 11.23 -8.08
C LEU A 101 -13.03 12.46 -8.96
N GLY A 102 -12.97 12.28 -10.28
CA GLY A 102 -13.28 13.35 -11.23
C GLY A 102 -14.74 13.87 -11.15
N ARG A 103 -15.63 13.17 -10.44
CA ARG A 103 -17.01 13.59 -10.11
C ARG A 103 -17.37 13.17 -8.68
N PRO A 104 -16.96 13.95 -7.65
CA PRO A 104 -17.10 13.55 -6.25
C PRO A 104 -18.56 13.36 -5.81
N GLU A 105 -19.52 14.06 -6.42
CA GLU A 105 -20.95 13.97 -6.09
C GLU A 105 -21.51 12.56 -6.33
N ARG A 106 -20.86 11.78 -7.20
CA ARG A 106 -21.27 10.43 -7.58
C ARG A 106 -20.59 9.33 -6.77
N PHE A 107 -19.83 9.65 -5.72
CA PHE A 107 -19.12 8.64 -4.92
C PHE A 107 -20.05 7.52 -4.44
N HIS A 108 -21.29 7.87 -4.07
CA HIS A 108 -22.29 6.93 -3.56
C HIS A 108 -22.70 5.87 -4.59
N HIS A 109 -22.42 6.05 -5.89
CA HIS A 109 -22.61 5.00 -6.91
C HIS A 109 -21.67 3.81 -6.69
N MET A 110 -20.48 4.03 -6.14
CA MET A 110 -19.51 2.96 -5.83
C MET A 110 -20.02 2.03 -4.73
N LEU A 111 -20.89 2.52 -3.84
CA LEU A 111 -21.49 1.77 -2.74
C LEU A 111 -22.67 0.89 -3.16
N ARG A 112 -23.09 0.94 -4.43
CA ARG A 112 -24.25 0.18 -4.93
C ARG A 112 -23.87 -1.16 -5.56
N VAL A 113 -22.59 -1.36 -5.87
CA VAL A 113 -22.13 -2.48 -6.69
C VAL A 113 -21.00 -3.22 -5.99
N ALA A 114 -21.18 -4.53 -5.82
CA ALA A 114 -20.14 -5.45 -5.35
C ALA A 114 -19.57 -6.22 -6.55
N LYS A 115 -18.30 -5.95 -6.88
CA LYS A 115 -17.55 -6.67 -7.93
C LYS A 115 -16.30 -7.31 -7.31
N PRO A 116 -16.36 -8.59 -6.91
CA PRO A 116 -15.25 -9.27 -6.24
C PRO A 116 -13.97 -9.33 -7.08
N THR A 117 -14.08 -9.29 -8.41
CA THR A 117 -12.94 -9.29 -9.34
C THR A 117 -12.28 -7.92 -9.49
N SER A 118 -12.80 -6.86 -8.85
CA SER A 118 -12.24 -5.50 -8.92
C SER A 118 -11.70 -5.08 -7.56
N PRO A 119 -10.37 -4.92 -7.40
CA PRO A 119 -9.77 -4.44 -6.15
C PRO A 119 -10.33 -3.10 -5.68
N MET A 120 -10.71 -2.21 -6.60
CA MET A 120 -11.37 -0.93 -6.29
C MET A 120 -12.74 -1.12 -5.60
N SER A 121 -13.56 -2.06 -6.10
CA SER A 121 -14.86 -2.38 -5.48
C SER A 121 -14.67 -3.06 -4.13
N VAL A 122 -13.78 -4.05 -4.05
CA VAL A 122 -13.43 -4.71 -2.78
C VAL A 122 -12.96 -3.68 -1.75
N GLY A 123 -12.10 -2.74 -2.14
CA GLY A 123 -11.63 -1.65 -1.30
C GLY A 123 -12.74 -0.77 -0.74
N THR A 124 -13.71 -0.44 -1.59
CA THR A 124 -14.89 0.35 -1.20
C THR A 124 -15.70 -0.37 -0.11
N TRP A 125 -15.90 -1.68 -0.25
CA TRP A 125 -16.62 -2.47 0.75
C TRP A 125 -15.82 -2.69 2.03
N ILE A 126 -14.49 -2.84 1.94
CA ILE A 126 -13.60 -2.85 3.11
C ILE A 126 -13.73 -1.53 3.89
N LEU A 127 -13.64 -0.38 3.20
CA LEU A 127 -13.79 0.94 3.82
C LEU A 127 -15.19 1.14 4.42
N ALA A 128 -16.25 0.70 3.71
CA ALA A 128 -17.63 0.80 4.17
C ALA A 128 -17.91 -0.04 5.43
N GLY A 129 -17.28 -1.21 5.57
CA GLY A 129 -17.38 -2.02 6.79
C GLY A 129 -16.49 -1.51 7.92
N TYR A 130 -15.25 -1.16 7.60
CA TYR A 130 -14.26 -0.71 8.59
C TYR A 130 -14.58 0.67 9.17
N GLY A 131 -14.98 1.63 8.35
CA GLY A 131 -15.18 3.04 8.73
C GLY A 131 -16.18 3.22 9.87
N PRO A 132 -17.43 2.70 9.76
CA PRO A 132 -18.42 2.75 10.83
C PRO A 132 -17.95 2.04 12.11
N ALA A 133 -17.29 0.89 12.00
CA ALA A 133 -16.76 0.16 13.15
C ALA A 133 -15.68 0.97 13.90
N ALA A 134 -14.74 1.56 13.16
CA ALA A 134 -13.71 2.43 13.72
C ALA A 134 -14.30 3.71 14.33
N GLY A 135 -15.27 4.32 13.66
CA GLY A 135 -15.99 5.52 14.14
C GLY A 135 -16.77 5.25 15.42
N LEU A 136 -17.53 4.17 15.47
CA LEU A 136 -18.29 3.76 16.66
C LEU A 136 -17.37 3.44 17.84
N ALA A 137 -16.23 2.77 17.57
CA ALA A 137 -15.22 2.50 18.58
C ALA A 137 -14.64 3.78 19.18
N ALA A 138 -14.37 4.80 18.35
CA ALA A 138 -13.86 6.10 18.77
C ALA A 138 -14.91 6.94 19.51
N VAL A 139 -16.15 7.00 19.01
CA VAL A 139 -17.28 7.68 19.68
C VAL A 139 -17.55 7.05 21.06
N ALA A 140 -17.39 5.74 21.21
CA ALA A 140 -17.53 5.12 22.53
C ALA A 140 -16.50 5.58 23.57
N GLU A 141 -15.35 6.15 23.15
CA GLU A 141 -14.37 6.73 24.09
C GLU A 141 -14.85 8.03 24.75
N VAL A 142 -15.80 8.74 24.12
CA VAL A 142 -16.41 9.96 24.69
C VAL A 142 -17.65 9.66 25.54
N ALA A 143 -18.12 8.41 25.61
CA ALA A 143 -19.26 8.01 26.44
C ALA A 143 -19.18 8.46 27.91
N PRO A 144 -18.00 8.47 28.58
CA PRO A 144 -17.89 8.96 29.97
C PRO A 144 -18.26 10.44 30.14
N LEU A 145 -18.17 11.24 29.08
CA LEU A 145 -18.52 12.67 29.06
C LEU A 145 -20.04 12.92 28.96
N LEU A 146 -20.83 11.88 28.65
CA LEU A 146 -22.28 12.02 28.54
C LEU A 146 -22.95 12.17 29.91
N PRO A 147 -24.09 12.90 30.00
CA PRO A 147 -24.88 13.00 31.22
C PRO A 147 -25.29 11.64 31.79
N THR A 148 -25.44 11.58 33.11
CA THR A 148 -25.81 10.35 33.84
C THR A 148 -27.31 10.02 33.78
N ARG A 149 -28.17 11.02 33.54
CA ARG A 149 -29.64 10.88 33.54
C ARG A 149 -30.22 11.14 32.15
N GLY A 150 -31.42 10.60 31.89
CA GLY A 150 -32.13 10.74 30.62
C GLY A 150 -31.66 9.77 29.52
N PRO A 151 -32.10 9.96 28.26
CA PRO A 151 -31.75 9.08 27.14
C PRO A 151 -30.24 9.02 26.87
N LEU A 152 -29.50 10.10 27.17
CA LEU A 152 -28.04 10.13 27.09
C LEU A 152 -27.36 9.25 28.16
N GLY A 153 -28.02 9.02 29.30
CA GLY A 153 -27.56 8.10 30.33
C GLY A 153 -27.64 6.63 29.89
N LEU A 154 -28.64 6.27 29.07
CA LEU A 154 -28.70 4.95 28.42
C LEU A 154 -27.55 4.79 27.42
N ALA A 155 -27.32 5.81 26.58
CA ALA A 155 -26.20 5.82 25.64
C ALA A 155 -24.85 5.65 26.37
N ARG A 156 -24.63 6.35 27.50
CA ARG A 156 -23.43 6.21 28.34
C ARG A 156 -23.18 4.78 28.80
N ARG A 157 -24.23 3.98 29.06
CA ARG A 157 -24.13 2.58 29.48
C ARG A 157 -23.93 1.62 28.29
N ALA A 158 -24.60 1.88 27.17
CA ALA A 158 -24.58 1.01 25.99
C ALA A 158 -23.35 1.21 25.09
N LEU A 159 -22.84 2.44 24.98
CA LEU A 159 -21.70 2.78 24.12
C LEU A 159 -20.42 2.01 24.44
N PRO A 160 -19.99 1.82 25.70
CA PRO A 160 -18.75 1.11 26.00
C PRO A 160 -18.69 -0.35 25.50
N PRO A 161 -19.67 -1.25 25.77
CA PRO A 161 -19.62 -2.62 25.24
C PRO A 161 -19.73 -2.63 23.70
N VAL A 162 -20.59 -1.81 23.12
CA VAL A 162 -20.73 -1.68 21.66
C VAL A 162 -19.43 -1.21 21.02
N GLY A 163 -18.79 -0.19 21.58
CA GLY A 163 -17.51 0.32 21.10
C GLY A 163 -16.36 -0.66 21.23
N ARG A 164 -16.38 -1.53 22.26
CA ARG A 164 -15.42 -2.65 22.39
C ARG A 164 -15.58 -3.66 21.27
N ALA A 165 -16.80 -4.08 20.97
CA ALA A 165 -17.10 -4.99 19.87
C ALA A 165 -16.74 -4.36 18.52
N ALA A 166 -17.16 -3.11 18.29
CA ALA A 166 -16.85 -2.35 17.08
C ALA A 166 -15.34 -2.16 16.88
N GLY A 167 -14.58 -1.90 17.95
CA GLY A 167 -13.12 -1.78 17.89
C GLY A 167 -12.43 -3.09 17.49
N LEU A 168 -12.94 -4.24 17.95
CA LEU A 168 -12.43 -5.55 17.53
C LEU A 168 -12.83 -5.86 16.09
N ALA A 169 -14.06 -5.54 15.67
CA ALA A 169 -14.48 -5.69 14.29
C ALA A 169 -13.62 -4.85 13.33
N ALA A 170 -13.31 -3.60 13.70
CA ALA A 170 -12.38 -2.76 12.95
C ALA A 170 -10.97 -3.37 12.89
N ALA A 171 -10.48 -3.97 13.98
CA ALA A 171 -9.19 -4.64 14.00
C ALA A 171 -9.16 -5.93 13.16
N VAL A 172 -10.27 -6.66 13.04
CA VAL A 172 -10.39 -7.81 12.12
C VAL A 172 -10.35 -7.36 10.66
N ALA A 173 -10.98 -6.23 10.32
CA ALA A 173 -10.93 -5.67 8.98
C ALA A 173 -9.62 -4.93 8.65
N ALA A 174 -8.83 -4.55 9.67
CA ALA A 174 -7.63 -3.74 9.51
C ALA A 174 -6.54 -4.38 8.62
N PRO A 175 -6.21 -5.69 8.72
CA PRO A 175 -5.27 -6.32 7.79
C PRO A 175 -5.69 -6.17 6.33
N ALA A 176 -6.98 -6.37 6.03
CA ALA A 176 -7.51 -6.17 4.68
C ALA A 176 -7.35 -4.70 4.26
N LEU A 177 -7.73 -3.74 5.10
CA LEU A 177 -7.55 -2.30 4.83
C LEU A 177 -6.07 -1.91 4.60
N GLY A 178 -5.16 -2.48 5.39
CA GLY A 178 -3.74 -2.15 5.35
C GLY A 178 -3.01 -2.68 4.11
N THR A 179 -3.49 -3.77 3.52
CA THR A 179 -2.80 -4.47 2.42
C THR A 179 -3.54 -4.44 1.09
N TYR A 180 -4.87 -4.29 1.03
CA TYR A 180 -5.60 -4.36 -0.25
C TYR A 180 -5.14 -3.29 -1.23
N THR A 181 -4.65 -2.15 -0.75
CA THR A 181 -4.14 -1.09 -1.61
C THR A 181 -2.84 -1.49 -2.33
N ALA A 182 -2.06 -2.43 -1.79
CA ALA A 182 -0.95 -3.05 -2.53
C ALA A 182 -1.48 -3.92 -3.67
N VAL A 183 -2.53 -4.70 -3.41
CA VAL A 183 -3.19 -5.54 -4.43
C VAL A 183 -3.77 -4.66 -5.55
N LEU A 184 -4.41 -3.55 -5.18
CA LEU A 184 -4.93 -2.56 -6.12
C LEU A 184 -3.84 -2.00 -7.05
N LEU A 185 -2.65 -1.68 -6.52
CA LEU A 185 -1.54 -1.21 -7.35
C LEU A 185 -1.01 -2.32 -8.26
N ALA A 186 -0.87 -3.53 -7.72
CA ALA A 186 -0.30 -4.67 -8.43
C ALA A 186 -1.24 -5.27 -9.51
N ASP A 187 -2.55 -5.13 -9.32
CA ASP A 187 -3.57 -5.55 -10.30
C ASP A 187 -3.74 -4.51 -11.41
N THR A 188 -2.62 -4.12 -12.03
CA THR A 188 -2.58 -3.16 -13.13
C THR A 188 -1.57 -3.62 -14.18
N ALA A 189 -1.59 -2.97 -15.35
CA ALA A 189 -0.54 -3.19 -16.37
C ALA A 189 0.76 -2.40 -16.09
N VAL A 190 0.82 -1.62 -15.00
CA VAL A 190 1.99 -0.79 -14.68
C VAL A 190 3.17 -1.71 -14.30
N PRO A 191 4.29 -1.70 -15.05
CA PRO A 191 5.25 -2.80 -15.00
C PRO A 191 5.85 -3.07 -13.62
N SER A 192 6.32 -2.02 -12.94
CA SER A 192 6.96 -2.19 -11.62
C SER A 192 5.96 -2.56 -10.52
N TRP A 193 4.73 -2.05 -10.56
CA TRP A 193 3.71 -2.43 -9.59
C TRP A 193 3.25 -3.88 -9.79
N HIS A 194 2.97 -4.26 -11.05
CA HIS A 194 2.48 -5.58 -11.38
C HIS A 194 3.46 -6.68 -11.02
N GLU A 195 4.73 -6.51 -11.40
CA GLU A 195 5.74 -7.53 -11.12
C GLU A 195 6.02 -7.67 -9.61
N ALA A 196 5.71 -6.64 -8.82
CA ALA A 196 5.90 -6.65 -7.37
C ALA A 196 4.68 -7.21 -6.59
N TYR A 197 3.70 -7.83 -7.27
CA TYR A 197 2.45 -8.28 -6.65
C TYR A 197 2.61 -9.17 -5.42
N ALA A 198 3.62 -10.05 -5.42
CA ALA A 198 3.87 -10.98 -4.34
C ALA A 198 4.49 -10.30 -3.10
N ASP A 199 5.21 -9.20 -3.29
CA ASP A 199 6.06 -8.60 -2.26
C ASP A 199 5.48 -7.27 -1.71
N LEU A 200 4.72 -6.51 -2.52
CA LEU A 200 4.09 -5.25 -2.10
C LEU A 200 3.14 -5.37 -0.88
N PRO A 201 2.32 -6.43 -0.73
CA PRO A 201 1.47 -6.57 0.45
C PRO A 201 2.25 -6.61 1.76
N PHE A 202 3.48 -7.17 1.77
CA PHE A 202 4.34 -7.18 2.96
C PHE A 202 4.89 -5.79 3.28
N VAL A 203 5.29 -5.02 2.25
CA VAL A 203 5.70 -3.62 2.41
C VAL A 203 4.56 -2.77 3.00
N PHE A 204 3.35 -2.98 2.51
CA PHE A 204 2.17 -2.24 2.94
C PHE A 204 1.72 -2.68 4.34
N ALA A 205 1.72 -3.97 4.65
CA ALA A 205 1.47 -4.46 6.00
C ALA A 205 2.49 -3.89 7.00
N GLY A 206 3.78 -3.97 6.67
CA GLY A 206 4.86 -3.50 7.53
C GLY A 206 4.78 -2.00 7.83
N SER A 207 4.61 -1.18 6.80
CA SER A 207 4.44 0.27 6.95
C SER A 207 3.16 0.66 7.70
N ALA A 208 2.06 -0.10 7.56
CA ALA A 208 0.85 0.11 8.35
C ALA A 208 1.09 -0.18 9.84
N LEU A 209 1.82 -1.25 10.16
CA LEU A 209 2.22 -1.55 11.54
C LEU A 209 3.19 -0.50 12.09
N ALA A 210 4.17 -0.05 11.30
CA ALA A 210 5.12 0.99 11.71
C ALA A 210 4.42 2.32 12.01
N SER A 211 3.46 2.74 11.16
CA SER A 211 2.69 3.98 11.37
C SER A 211 1.76 3.89 12.59
N GLY A 212 1.06 2.77 12.78
CA GLY A 212 0.27 2.52 13.99
C GLY A 212 1.13 2.51 15.26
N ALA A 213 2.32 1.91 15.21
CA ALA A 213 3.29 1.98 16.29
C ALA A 213 3.75 3.41 16.57
N GLY A 214 3.95 4.22 15.53
CA GLY A 214 4.29 5.63 15.63
C GLY A 214 3.27 6.42 16.43
N VAL A 215 1.97 6.19 16.19
CA VAL A 215 0.88 6.77 17.00
C VAL A 215 1.03 6.40 18.47
N GLY A 216 1.25 5.11 18.77
CA GLY A 216 1.41 4.65 20.15
C GLY A 216 2.60 5.30 20.85
N LEU A 217 3.74 5.41 20.17
CA LEU A 217 4.95 6.02 20.71
C LEU A 217 4.82 7.53 20.92
N LEU A 218 4.01 8.21 20.09
CA LEU A 218 3.69 9.63 20.22
C LEU A 218 2.64 9.92 21.27
N ALA A 219 1.62 9.08 21.43
CA ALA A 219 0.46 9.41 22.27
C ALA A 219 0.55 8.85 23.70
N VAL A 220 1.37 7.81 23.94
CA VAL A 220 1.34 7.03 25.19
C VAL A 220 2.64 7.18 25.98
N PRO A 221 2.60 7.24 27.33
CA PRO A 221 3.80 7.24 28.16
C PRO A 221 4.70 6.02 27.90
N PRO A 222 6.04 6.15 28.01
CA PRO A 222 6.99 5.08 27.68
C PRO A 222 6.78 3.77 28.45
N ALA A 223 6.18 3.85 29.66
CA ALA A 223 5.82 2.70 30.49
C ALA A 223 4.72 1.84 29.88
N GLN A 224 3.80 2.42 29.11
CA GLN A 224 2.69 1.72 28.46
C GLN A 224 2.93 1.46 26.96
N ALA A 225 4.01 2.01 26.38
CA ALA A 225 4.34 1.90 24.96
C ALA A 225 4.91 0.54 24.51
N GLY A 226 4.96 -0.46 25.41
CA GLY A 226 5.47 -1.80 25.10
C GLY A 226 4.84 -2.46 23.86
N PRO A 227 3.49 -2.47 23.70
CA PRO A 227 2.83 -2.99 22.51
C PRO A 227 3.22 -2.23 21.23
N ALA A 228 3.32 -0.90 21.29
CA ALA A 228 3.73 -0.08 20.15
C ALA A 228 5.16 -0.41 19.70
N ARG A 229 6.10 -0.65 20.63
CA ARG A 229 7.48 -1.06 20.28
C ARG A 229 7.53 -2.41 19.57
N ARG A 230 6.78 -3.41 20.06
CA ARG A 230 6.71 -4.74 19.41
C ARG A 230 6.13 -4.63 18.01
N MET A 231 5.09 -3.83 17.86
CA MET A 231 4.48 -3.54 16.57
C MET A 231 5.43 -2.78 15.63
N ALA A 232 6.26 -1.88 16.14
CA ALA A 232 7.30 -1.19 15.36
C ALA A 232 8.34 -2.18 14.81
N VAL A 233 8.83 -3.10 15.64
CA VAL A 233 9.79 -4.14 15.24
C VAL A 233 9.18 -5.08 14.20
N ALA A 234 7.96 -5.57 14.44
CA ALA A 234 7.26 -6.44 13.50
C ALA A 234 6.98 -5.73 12.16
N GLY A 235 6.54 -4.47 12.22
CA GLY A 235 6.31 -3.64 11.05
C GLY A 235 7.57 -3.41 10.23
N ALA A 236 8.67 -3.03 10.87
CA ALA A 236 9.96 -2.87 10.20
C ALA A 236 10.46 -4.17 9.59
N GLY A 237 10.33 -5.30 10.29
CA GLY A 237 10.72 -6.61 9.76
C GLY A 237 9.99 -6.94 8.45
N LEU A 238 8.65 -6.81 8.44
CA LEU A 238 7.83 -7.04 7.24
C LEU A 238 8.15 -6.05 6.12
N GLU A 239 8.28 -4.77 6.44
CA GLU A 239 8.54 -3.72 5.45
C GLU A 239 9.91 -3.88 4.80
N LEU A 240 10.96 -4.07 5.60
CA LEU A 240 12.32 -4.24 5.12
C LEU A 240 12.47 -5.55 4.34
N PHE A 241 11.85 -6.64 4.80
CA PHE A 241 11.81 -7.90 4.05
C PHE A 241 11.15 -7.72 2.69
N GLY A 242 9.92 -7.18 2.63
CA GLY A 242 9.20 -6.95 1.38
C GLY A 242 9.98 -6.02 0.44
N ALA A 243 10.54 -4.93 0.99
CA ALA A 243 11.32 -3.98 0.20
C ALA A 243 12.60 -4.60 -0.37
N HIS A 244 13.30 -5.43 0.41
CA HIS A 244 14.47 -6.15 -0.05
C HIS A 244 14.13 -7.14 -1.18
N ARG A 245 13.01 -7.85 -1.07
CA ARG A 245 12.53 -8.76 -2.13
C ARG A 245 12.18 -8.00 -3.41
N VAL A 246 11.52 -6.84 -3.29
CA VAL A 246 11.21 -5.97 -4.43
C VAL A 246 12.48 -5.51 -5.15
N GLU A 247 13.52 -5.13 -4.41
CA GLU A 247 14.74 -4.60 -5.03
C GLU A 247 15.62 -5.66 -5.68
N THR A 248 15.62 -6.88 -5.14
CA THR A 248 16.55 -7.95 -5.57
C THR A 248 15.96 -8.87 -6.63
N ARG A 249 14.64 -9.10 -6.63
CA ARG A 249 14.02 -10.09 -7.53
C ARG A 249 13.55 -9.53 -8.86
N LEU A 250 13.15 -8.26 -8.91
CA LEU A 250 12.45 -7.73 -10.08
C LEU A 250 13.37 -7.38 -11.26
N GLY A 251 14.70 -7.52 -11.10
CA GLY A 251 15.67 -7.18 -12.15
C GLY A 251 15.48 -5.75 -12.65
N LEU A 252 15.25 -5.60 -13.96
CA LEU A 252 14.97 -4.30 -14.59
C LEU A 252 13.76 -3.60 -13.99
N LEU A 253 12.70 -4.33 -13.64
CA LEU A 253 11.46 -3.76 -13.07
C LEU A 253 11.62 -3.30 -11.61
N GLY A 254 12.74 -3.67 -10.98
CA GLY A 254 13.17 -3.18 -9.67
C GLY A 254 13.94 -1.85 -9.74
N GLU A 255 14.39 -1.42 -10.93
CA GLU A 255 15.16 -0.18 -11.11
C GLU A 255 14.38 1.08 -10.65
N PRO A 256 13.08 1.26 -10.99
CA PRO A 256 12.32 2.43 -10.57
C PRO A 256 12.20 2.61 -9.05
N TYR A 257 12.32 1.52 -8.28
CA TYR A 257 12.33 1.57 -6.81
C TYR A 257 13.67 2.05 -6.23
N ARG A 258 14.75 2.04 -7.02
CA ARG A 258 16.12 2.37 -6.57
C ARG A 258 16.62 3.71 -7.10
N THR A 259 16.12 4.15 -8.26
CA THR A 259 16.60 5.33 -8.96
C THR A 259 15.67 6.54 -8.81
N GLY A 260 16.18 7.73 -9.14
CA GLY A 260 15.41 8.97 -9.18
C GLY A 260 14.77 9.38 -7.84
N ARG A 261 13.65 10.12 -7.93
CA ARG A 261 12.84 10.53 -6.78
C ARG A 261 12.26 9.34 -5.98
N PRO A 262 11.69 8.29 -6.59
CA PRO A 262 11.14 7.17 -5.84
C PRO A 262 12.21 6.47 -4.99
N GLY A 263 13.39 6.21 -5.55
CA GLY A 263 14.49 5.59 -4.81
C GLY A 263 15.07 6.44 -3.69
N ARG A 264 15.04 7.79 -3.80
CA ARG A 264 15.40 8.68 -2.68
C ARG A 264 14.39 8.57 -1.55
N LEU A 265 13.09 8.57 -1.86
CA LEU A 265 12.03 8.42 -0.85
C LEU A 265 12.12 7.06 -0.14
N LEU A 266 12.31 5.97 -0.89
CA LEU A 266 12.40 4.63 -0.30
C LEU A 266 13.65 4.46 0.57
N ARG A 267 14.79 5.01 0.17
CA ARG A 267 16.00 5.02 1.01
C ARG A 267 15.81 5.85 2.29
N ALA A 268 15.23 7.04 2.18
CA ALA A 268 14.90 7.86 3.33
C ALA A 268 13.92 7.14 4.26
N GLY A 269 12.88 6.51 3.70
CA GLY A 269 11.91 5.70 4.44
C GLY A 269 12.57 4.58 5.22
N ARG A 270 13.45 3.78 4.59
CA ARG A 270 14.20 2.73 5.28
C ARG A 270 15.09 3.25 6.40
N ALA A 271 15.82 4.34 6.16
CA ALA A 271 16.66 4.96 7.17
C ALA A 271 15.82 5.41 8.39
N LEU A 272 14.67 6.05 8.13
CA LEU A 272 13.73 6.47 9.16
C LEU A 272 13.08 5.27 9.89
N THR A 273 12.75 4.18 9.20
CA THR A 273 12.24 2.95 9.82
C THR A 273 13.28 2.36 10.76
N VAL A 274 14.52 2.19 10.30
CA VAL A 274 15.61 1.64 11.11
C VAL A 274 15.90 2.53 12.32
N ALA A 275 16.06 3.84 12.11
CA ALA A 275 16.31 4.80 13.18
C ALA A 275 15.14 4.87 14.18
N GLY A 276 13.91 4.88 13.68
CA GLY A 276 12.69 4.91 14.49
C GLY A 276 12.53 3.65 15.34
N VAL A 277 12.78 2.47 14.79
CA VAL A 277 12.75 1.21 15.58
C VAL A 277 13.90 1.17 16.60
N ALA A 278 15.12 1.52 16.19
CA ALA A 278 16.27 1.55 17.10
C ALA A 278 16.01 2.51 18.27
N GLY A 279 15.54 3.73 17.98
CA GLY A 279 15.16 4.70 19.01
C GLY A 279 14.01 4.22 19.89
N ALA A 280 12.99 3.56 19.33
CA ALA A 280 11.87 3.03 20.09
C ALA A 280 12.29 1.93 21.09
N VAL A 281 13.26 1.08 20.71
CA VAL A 281 13.76 -0.03 21.52
C VAL A 281 14.79 0.45 22.55
N LEU A 282 15.79 1.23 22.13
CA LEU A 282 16.89 1.69 22.98
C LEU A 282 16.45 2.83 23.90
N GLY A 283 15.63 3.75 23.40
CA GLY A 283 15.12 4.92 24.13
C GLY A 283 13.93 4.64 25.04
N ARG A 284 13.74 3.41 25.52
CA ARG A 284 12.50 2.94 26.16
C ARG A 284 12.05 3.71 27.40
N ARG A 285 12.96 4.46 28.04
CA ARG A 285 12.70 5.28 29.24
C ARG A 285 12.47 6.76 28.94
N SER A 286 12.89 7.25 27.76
CA SER A 286 12.80 8.67 27.41
C SER A 286 11.53 8.97 26.61
N ARG A 287 10.74 9.92 27.10
CA ARG A 287 9.54 10.40 26.40
C ARG A 287 9.88 11.08 25.08
N LEU A 288 10.93 11.89 25.07
CA LEU A 288 11.39 12.59 23.87
C LEU A 288 11.85 11.59 22.80
N VAL A 289 12.70 10.62 23.17
CA VAL A 289 13.20 9.62 22.20
C VAL A 289 12.03 8.77 21.68
N SER A 290 11.08 8.39 22.53
CA SER A 290 9.87 7.69 22.10
C SER A 290 9.06 8.53 21.09
N ALA A 291 8.86 9.81 21.35
CA ALA A 291 8.10 10.69 20.45
C ALA A 291 8.82 10.89 19.11
N VAL A 292 10.13 11.17 19.12
CA VAL A 292 10.94 11.31 17.89
C VAL A 292 10.95 10.01 17.09
N SER A 293 11.06 8.86 17.76
CA SER A 293 10.97 7.55 17.12
C SER A 293 9.61 7.32 16.46
N GLY A 294 8.52 7.72 17.13
CA GLY A 294 7.18 7.60 16.58
C GLY A 294 6.96 8.51 15.36
N ALA A 295 7.47 9.74 15.41
CA ALA A 295 7.44 10.66 14.27
C ALA A 295 8.26 10.12 13.09
N ALA A 296 9.45 9.56 13.36
CA ALA A 296 10.28 8.93 12.33
C ALA A 296 9.57 7.76 11.65
N LEU A 297 8.88 6.89 12.39
CA LEU A 297 8.11 5.77 11.83
C LEU A 297 6.91 6.23 10.99
N LEU A 298 6.22 7.30 11.38
CA LEU A 298 5.16 7.91 10.56
C LEU A 298 5.73 8.48 9.26
N ALA A 299 6.81 9.25 9.35
CA ALA A 299 7.49 9.83 8.19
C ALA A 299 8.03 8.73 7.26
N ALA A 300 8.55 7.64 7.82
CA ALA A 300 8.98 6.46 7.07
C ALA A 300 7.83 5.87 6.27
N SER A 301 6.68 5.64 6.92
CA SER A 301 5.48 5.12 6.23
C SER A 301 5.00 6.05 5.12
N VAL A 302 5.05 7.38 5.30
CA VAL A 302 4.73 8.32 4.21
C VAL A 302 5.71 8.17 3.05
N ALA A 303 7.01 8.18 3.34
CA ALA A 303 8.06 8.06 2.33
C ALA A 303 7.95 6.75 1.55
N THR A 304 7.66 5.63 2.22
CA THR A 304 7.46 4.32 1.59
C THR A 304 6.25 4.34 0.63
N ARG A 305 5.10 4.88 1.05
CA ARG A 305 3.88 4.93 0.21
C ARG A 305 4.07 5.81 -1.01
N PHE A 306 4.64 7.01 -0.84
CA PHE A 306 4.96 7.90 -1.95
C PHE A 306 6.05 7.33 -2.86
N GLY A 307 7.05 6.65 -2.29
CA GLY A 307 8.10 5.98 -3.03
C GLY A 307 7.56 4.88 -3.94
N VAL A 308 6.74 3.97 -3.40
CA VAL A 308 6.09 2.91 -4.19
C VAL A 308 5.18 3.51 -5.27
N PHE A 309 4.39 4.53 -4.93
CA PHE A 309 3.53 5.21 -5.89
C PHE A 309 4.33 5.80 -7.07
N HIS A 310 5.36 6.60 -6.78
CA HIS A 310 6.14 7.23 -7.83
C HIS A 310 6.98 6.23 -8.63
N ALA A 311 7.41 5.11 -8.04
CA ALA A 311 8.14 4.06 -8.75
C ALA A 311 7.28 3.45 -9.88
N GLY A 312 6.00 3.16 -9.62
CA GLY A 312 5.10 2.67 -10.67
C GLY A 312 4.81 3.73 -11.74
N VAL A 313 4.55 4.98 -11.34
CA VAL A 313 4.36 6.09 -12.29
C VAL A 313 5.59 6.27 -13.19
N ALA A 314 6.80 6.17 -12.64
CA ALA A 314 8.04 6.23 -13.42
C ALA A 314 8.14 5.05 -14.39
N SER A 315 7.80 3.83 -13.95
CA SER A 315 7.82 2.64 -14.80
C SER A 315 6.84 2.68 -15.96
N ALA A 316 5.70 3.36 -15.80
CA ALA A 316 4.69 3.51 -16.85
C ALA A 316 5.09 4.54 -17.91
N ARG A 317 5.91 5.53 -17.55
CA ARG A 317 6.33 6.62 -18.45
C ARG A 317 7.49 6.24 -19.36
N ASP A 318 8.35 5.33 -18.93
CA ASP A 318 9.50 4.90 -19.71
C ASP A 318 9.19 3.56 -20.40
N PRO A 319 9.11 3.53 -21.75
CA PRO A 319 8.75 2.33 -22.48
C PRO A 319 9.74 1.18 -22.30
N LYS A 320 10.98 1.44 -21.86
CA LYS A 320 11.96 0.36 -21.61
C LYS A 320 11.42 -0.69 -20.64
N TYR A 321 10.67 -0.26 -19.62
CA TYR A 321 10.08 -1.16 -18.63
C TYR A 321 8.88 -1.94 -19.16
N THR A 322 8.28 -1.52 -20.27
CA THR A 322 7.21 -2.28 -20.93
C THR A 322 7.78 -3.22 -21.99
N VAL A 323 8.71 -2.74 -22.83
CA VAL A 323 9.19 -3.47 -24.02
C VAL A 323 10.20 -4.55 -23.68
N LEU A 324 11.24 -4.21 -22.93
CA LEU A 324 12.37 -5.11 -22.71
C LEU A 324 11.98 -6.39 -21.96
N PRO A 325 11.15 -6.34 -20.87
CA PRO A 325 10.70 -7.56 -20.21
C PRO A 325 9.85 -8.46 -21.10
N GLN A 326 9.03 -7.89 -21.98
CA GLN A 326 8.19 -8.67 -22.90
C GLN A 326 9.05 -9.36 -23.98
N ARG A 327 10.04 -8.66 -24.54
CA ARG A 327 11.01 -9.25 -25.48
C ARG A 327 11.80 -10.39 -24.83
N ALA A 328 12.35 -10.16 -23.64
CA ALA A 328 13.08 -11.20 -22.92
C ALA A 328 12.21 -12.44 -22.59
N ARG A 329 10.88 -12.29 -22.48
CA ARG A 329 9.95 -13.42 -22.35
C ARG A 329 9.73 -14.14 -23.69
N LEU A 330 9.62 -13.41 -24.80
CA LEU A 330 9.50 -13.97 -26.14
C LEU A 330 10.77 -14.72 -26.56
N ASP A 331 11.95 -14.14 -26.32
CA ASP A 331 13.23 -14.75 -26.67
C ASP A 331 13.45 -16.06 -25.89
N ARG A 332 13.08 -16.08 -24.60
CA ARG A 332 13.09 -17.31 -23.79
C ARG A 332 12.15 -18.38 -24.33
N ARG A 333 10.94 -18.01 -24.76
CA ARG A 333 9.99 -18.96 -25.38
C ARG A 333 10.47 -19.45 -26.75
N ALA A 334 11.17 -18.61 -27.50
CA ALA A 334 11.75 -19.00 -28.78
C ALA A 334 12.95 -19.95 -28.61
N ALA A 335 13.71 -19.80 -27.52
CA ALA A 335 14.84 -20.65 -27.17
C ALA A 335 14.42 -22.02 -26.58
N ASP A 336 13.24 -22.12 -25.97
CA ASP A 336 12.69 -23.37 -25.41
C ASP A 336 11.29 -23.69 -25.97
N PRO A 337 11.19 -24.18 -27.22
CA PRO A 337 9.90 -24.44 -27.89
C PRO A 337 9.15 -25.68 -27.38
N GLY A 338 9.66 -26.39 -26.38
CA GLY A 338 9.15 -27.68 -25.89
C GLY A 338 8.29 -27.65 -24.63
N ARG A 339 7.88 -26.47 -24.15
CA ARG A 339 6.94 -26.29 -23.02
C ARG A 339 5.70 -25.50 -23.42
#